data_AF-A0A9P1GII6-F1
#
_entry.id   AF-A0A9P1GII6-F1
#
_cell.length_a   1.000
_cell.length_b   1.000
_cell.length_c   1.000
_cell.angle_alpha   90.00
_cell.angle_beta   90.00
_cell.angle_gamma   90.00
#
_symmetry.space_group_name_H-M   'P 1'
#
loop_
_entity.id
_entity.type
_entity.pdbx_description
1 polymer ?
#
loop_
_entity_poly.entity_id
_entity_poly.type
_entity_poly.pdbx_seq_one_letter_code
_entity_poly.pdbx_strand_id
1 'polypeptide(L)'
;MDGFMSKSDDWVMTGVFTPMSLPASVASTAALKPEENTQDGNVCNDDEEKFEGICYKKCSILTQGTHKIRTTAFTCCAADKIEDCGFSNQQLKMSICGGFDVSGTINGQKGACPHDKGTCYLNEELFLGMCYKKCSDLTEGAYNMRISSFSCCSATNILECNPFVFSGTPIVKSEMSFNVGGKPDSGPAGPDGFYKVSDVGPLLIAANLQDQHKVGRL
;
A
#
# COMPACT_ATOMS: atom_id res chain seq x y z
N MET A 1 -26.11 71.69 -5.93
CA MET A 1 -26.69 70.40 -6.38
C MET A 1 -25.97 69.35 -5.57
N ASP A 2 -26.57 69.05 -4.42
CA ASP A 2 -26.02 68.20 -3.36
C ASP A 2 -26.32 66.72 -3.63
N GLY A 3 -25.48 65.84 -3.08
CA GLY A 3 -25.68 64.38 -2.97
C GLY A 3 -24.34 63.75 -2.58
N PHE A 4 -23.98 63.61 -1.30
CA PHE A 4 -24.50 62.78 -0.20
C PHE A 4 -24.23 61.27 -0.37
N MET A 5 -23.44 60.74 0.58
CA MET A 5 -23.01 59.35 0.77
C MET A 5 -24.16 58.41 1.18
N SER A 6 -24.12 57.10 0.87
CA SER A 6 -24.48 56.02 1.82
C SER A 6 -24.24 54.57 1.32
N LYS A 7 -23.70 53.74 2.24
CA LYS A 7 -23.83 52.29 2.58
C LYS A 7 -24.39 51.28 1.56
N SER A 8 -23.70 50.14 1.34
CA SER A 8 -23.78 48.85 2.07
C SER A 8 -25.20 48.27 2.13
N ASP A 9 -25.39 47.06 1.59
CA ASP A 9 -26.00 45.90 2.27
C ASP A 9 -26.39 44.79 1.25
N ASP A 10 -26.26 43.54 1.72
CA ASP A 10 -27.03 42.34 1.39
C ASP A 10 -26.93 41.68 0.00
N TRP A 11 -26.10 40.63 -0.08
CA TRP A 11 -26.30 39.53 -1.04
C TRP A 11 -26.87 38.32 -0.29
N VAL A 12 -28.21 38.26 -0.23
CA VAL A 12 -28.96 37.08 0.19
C VAL A 12 -28.82 35.99 -0.87
N MET A 13 -28.29 34.84 -0.47
CA MET A 13 -28.14 33.65 -1.31
C MET A 13 -29.50 33.02 -1.61
N THR A 14 -30.07 33.35 -2.77
CA THR A 14 -31.13 32.54 -3.38
C THR A 14 -30.57 31.87 -4.64
N GLY A 15 -29.85 30.79 -4.44
CA GLY A 15 -29.32 29.95 -5.51
C GLY A 15 -29.52 28.49 -5.14
N VAL A 16 -30.33 27.80 -5.92
CA VAL A 16 -30.52 26.34 -5.88
C VAL A 16 -29.13 25.68 -6.00
N PHE A 17 -28.73 24.90 -5.00
CA PHE A 17 -27.52 24.08 -5.06
C PHE A 17 -27.72 22.99 -6.11
N THR A 18 -27.30 23.24 -7.34
CA THR A 18 -26.92 22.17 -8.26
C THR A 18 -25.63 21.53 -7.71
N PRO A 19 -25.52 20.19 -7.63
CA PRO A 19 -24.28 19.54 -7.23
C PRO A 19 -23.25 19.74 -8.34
N MET A 20 -22.49 20.83 -8.22
CA MET A 20 -21.37 21.14 -9.09
C MET A 20 -20.27 20.13 -8.75
N SER A 21 -19.88 19.33 -9.74
CA SER A 21 -18.78 18.35 -9.66
C SER A 21 -17.59 18.93 -8.89
N LEU A 22 -17.19 18.22 -7.84
CA LEU A 22 -15.97 18.52 -7.10
C LEU A 22 -14.77 18.56 -8.06
N PRO A 23 -13.83 19.50 -7.90
CA PRO A 23 -12.62 19.53 -8.71
C PRO A 23 -11.84 18.23 -8.54
N ALA A 24 -11.37 17.67 -9.65
CA ALA A 24 -10.66 16.38 -9.72
C ALA A 24 -9.43 16.29 -8.80
N SER A 25 -8.89 17.42 -8.32
CA SER A 25 -7.75 17.44 -7.39
C SER A 25 -8.08 16.90 -5.99
N VAL A 26 -9.34 16.95 -5.55
CA VAL A 26 -9.75 16.41 -4.23
C VAL A 26 -10.19 14.95 -4.33
N ALA A 27 -10.62 14.50 -5.51
CA ALA A 27 -10.96 13.11 -5.79
C ALA A 27 -9.73 12.18 -5.80
N SER A 28 -8.53 12.74 -6.06
CA SER A 28 -7.29 11.96 -6.18
C SER A 28 -6.79 11.38 -4.85
N THR A 29 -7.11 11.96 -3.70
CA THR A 29 -6.60 11.54 -2.38
C THR A 29 -7.38 10.40 -1.75
N ALA A 30 -8.70 10.35 -1.96
CA ALA A 30 -9.54 9.28 -1.41
C ALA A 30 -9.42 7.97 -2.21
N ALA A 31 -9.10 8.06 -3.50
CA ALA A 31 -9.05 6.93 -4.43
C ALA A 31 -7.70 6.17 -4.46
N LEU A 32 -6.70 6.59 -3.69
CA LEU A 32 -5.38 5.92 -3.64
C LEU A 32 -5.25 4.91 -2.50
N LYS A 33 -6.24 4.83 -1.62
CA LYS A 33 -6.24 3.85 -0.52
C LYS A 33 -6.56 2.47 -1.09
N PRO A 34 -5.80 1.42 -0.71
CA PRO A 34 -6.13 0.06 -1.10
C PRO A 34 -7.43 -0.41 -0.44
N GLU A 35 -8.11 -1.32 -1.13
CA GLU A 35 -9.28 -2.02 -0.60
C GLU A 35 -8.78 -3.16 0.30
N GLU A 36 -8.86 -2.95 1.62
CA GLU A 36 -8.48 -3.94 2.63
C GLU A 36 -9.69 -4.36 3.46
N ASN A 37 -9.68 -5.58 3.97
CA ASN A 37 -10.70 -6.02 4.92
C ASN A 37 -10.50 -5.32 6.27
N THR A 38 -11.27 -4.26 6.50
CA THR A 38 -11.16 -3.44 7.72
C THR A 38 -11.71 -4.11 9.00
N GLN A 39 -12.27 -5.32 8.92
CA GLN A 39 -13.02 -5.95 10.01
C GLN A 39 -12.54 -7.36 10.41
N ASP A 40 -11.52 -7.91 9.75
CA ASP A 40 -11.01 -9.26 10.06
C ASP A 40 -9.98 -9.27 11.21
N GLY A 41 -9.59 -8.08 11.71
CA GLY A 41 -8.57 -7.93 12.75
C GLY A 41 -7.14 -8.16 12.25
N ASN A 42 -6.94 -8.34 10.94
CA ASN A 42 -5.63 -8.38 10.32
C ASN A 42 -5.08 -6.97 10.17
N VAL A 43 -3.85 -6.76 10.63
CA VAL A 43 -3.14 -5.47 10.52
C VAL A 43 -2.17 -5.45 9.33
N CYS A 44 -2.10 -6.56 8.62
CA CYS A 44 -1.30 -6.80 7.43
C CYS A 44 -2.22 -7.01 6.23
N ASN A 45 -1.65 -7.10 5.03
CA ASN A 45 -2.43 -7.39 3.83
C ASN A 45 -3.11 -8.77 3.87
N ASP A 46 -4.07 -8.99 2.99
CA ASP A 46 -4.80 -10.25 2.84
C ASP A 46 -3.90 -11.48 2.58
N ASP A 47 -2.74 -11.29 1.92
CA ASP A 47 -1.76 -12.35 1.68
C ASP A 47 -0.63 -12.42 2.72
N GLU A 48 -0.80 -11.72 3.84
CA GLU A 48 0.17 -11.58 4.91
C GLU A 48 -0.36 -11.98 6.29
N GLU A 49 0.55 -12.38 7.17
CA GLU A 49 0.33 -12.66 8.58
C GLU A 49 1.24 -11.79 9.45
N LYS A 50 0.74 -11.43 10.62
CA LYS A 50 1.53 -10.75 11.63
C LYS A 50 2.39 -11.74 12.40
N PHE A 51 3.70 -11.52 12.43
CA PHE A 51 4.63 -12.28 13.26
C PHE A 51 5.68 -11.34 13.86
N GLU A 52 5.92 -11.46 15.17
CA GLU A 52 6.84 -10.59 15.94
C GLU A 52 6.63 -9.07 15.74
N GLY A 53 5.42 -8.66 15.39
CA GLY A 53 5.03 -7.24 15.27
C GLY A 53 5.05 -6.68 13.85
N ILE A 54 5.59 -7.40 12.88
CA ILE A 54 5.66 -7.01 11.47
C ILE A 54 4.88 -7.99 10.58
N CYS A 55 4.71 -7.62 9.31
CA CYS A 55 3.92 -8.33 8.32
C CYS A 55 4.81 -9.19 7.42
N TYR A 56 4.53 -10.48 7.40
CA TYR A 56 5.18 -11.48 6.55
C TYR A 56 4.16 -12.10 5.62
N LYS A 57 4.61 -12.62 4.48
CA LYS A 57 3.77 -13.49 3.66
C LYS A 57 3.33 -14.71 4.46
N LYS A 58 2.05 -15.08 4.32
CA LYS A 58 1.48 -16.24 5.02
C LYS A 58 2.26 -17.52 4.72
N CYS A 59 2.62 -18.26 5.76
CA CYS A 59 3.24 -19.59 5.65
C CYS A 59 2.39 -20.56 4.81
N SER A 60 1.06 -20.47 4.89
CA SER A 60 0.15 -21.24 4.03
C SER A 60 0.34 -20.94 2.53
N ILE A 61 0.68 -19.71 2.15
CA ILE A 61 0.94 -19.33 0.76
C ILE A 61 2.35 -19.75 0.35
N LEU A 62 3.35 -19.50 1.21
CA LEU A 62 4.76 -19.84 0.96
C LEU A 62 5.00 -21.34 0.76
N THR A 63 4.21 -22.19 1.43
CA THR A 63 4.39 -23.64 1.46
C THR A 63 3.25 -24.40 0.77
N GLN A 64 2.40 -23.69 0.01
CA GLN A 64 1.24 -24.26 -0.69
C GLN A 64 0.33 -25.07 0.25
N GLY A 65 0.17 -24.57 1.47
CA GLY A 65 -0.73 -25.10 2.50
C GLY A 65 -0.15 -26.24 3.35
N THR A 66 1.07 -26.69 3.09
CA THR A 66 1.67 -27.82 3.83
C THR A 66 2.19 -27.44 5.21
N HIS A 67 2.72 -26.22 5.36
CA HIS A 67 3.26 -25.71 6.61
C HIS A 67 2.62 -24.35 6.90
N LYS A 68 1.50 -24.33 7.64
CA LYS A 68 0.67 -23.13 7.80
C LYS A 68 1.11 -22.23 8.96
N ILE A 69 1.89 -22.75 9.89
CA ILE A 69 2.21 -22.08 11.14
C ILE A 69 3.60 -21.48 11.07
N ARG A 70 3.72 -20.15 11.25
CA ARG A 70 5.01 -19.49 11.35
C ARG A 70 5.61 -19.65 12.75
N THR A 71 6.87 -20.05 12.82
CA THR A 71 7.60 -20.23 14.08
C THR A 71 8.77 -19.25 14.22
N THR A 72 9.35 -18.80 13.11
CA THR A 72 10.37 -17.74 13.05
C THR A 72 10.20 -16.93 11.76
N ALA A 73 11.07 -15.93 11.54
CA ALA A 73 11.16 -15.22 10.25
C ALA A 73 11.43 -16.16 9.06
N PHE A 74 12.10 -17.29 9.28
CA PHE A 74 12.58 -18.18 8.21
C PHE A 74 11.95 -19.58 8.21
N THR A 75 11.04 -19.88 9.14
CA THR A 75 10.49 -21.22 9.33
C THR A 75 8.97 -21.26 9.36
N CYS A 76 8.43 -22.24 8.65
CA CYS A 76 7.02 -22.63 8.69
C CYS A 76 6.90 -24.08 9.16
N CYS A 77 5.86 -24.39 9.91
CA CYS A 77 5.61 -25.67 10.56
C CYS A 77 4.36 -26.37 10.01
N ALA A 78 4.42 -27.69 9.85
CA ALA A 78 3.35 -28.55 9.31
C ALA A 78 2.34 -29.07 10.34
N ALA A 79 2.37 -28.58 11.58
CA ALA A 79 1.40 -28.96 12.60
C ALA A 79 0.08 -28.18 12.46
N ASP A 80 -0.96 -28.68 13.13
CA ASP A 80 -2.24 -27.98 13.28
C ASP A 80 -2.20 -26.91 14.37
N LYS A 81 -1.27 -27.03 15.32
CA LYS A 81 -1.10 -26.09 16.44
C LYS A 81 0.37 -25.75 16.68
N ILE A 82 0.61 -24.55 17.21
CA ILE A 82 1.96 -24.06 17.51
C ILE A 82 2.69 -24.91 18.56
N GLU A 83 1.96 -25.48 19.52
CA GLU A 83 2.49 -26.35 20.58
C GLU A 83 3.06 -27.68 20.04
N ASP A 84 2.58 -28.13 18.88
CA ASP A 84 3.02 -29.36 18.22
C ASP A 84 4.17 -29.11 17.21
N CYS A 85 4.63 -27.87 17.10
CA CYS A 85 5.77 -27.50 16.27
C CYS A 85 7.09 -27.86 16.97
N GLY A 86 7.71 -28.95 16.52
CA GLY A 86 9.04 -29.41 16.94
C GLY A 86 10.10 -29.13 15.88
N PHE A 87 11.25 -29.78 15.98
CA PHE A 87 12.34 -29.66 14.99
C PHE A 87 12.10 -30.49 13.71
N SER A 88 11.32 -31.56 13.78
CA SER A 88 11.13 -32.52 12.68
C SER A 88 10.08 -32.11 11.65
N ASN A 89 9.20 -31.18 11.99
CA ASN A 89 8.09 -30.71 11.14
C ASN A 89 8.22 -29.23 10.73
N GLN A 90 9.45 -28.72 10.73
CA GLN A 90 9.78 -27.38 10.22
C GLN A 90 10.27 -27.46 8.78
N GLN A 91 9.84 -26.50 7.99
CA GLN A 91 10.48 -26.14 6.74
C GLN A 91 11.25 -24.85 6.96
N LEU A 92 12.55 -24.88 6.68
CA LEU A 92 13.46 -23.74 6.78
C LEU A 92 13.81 -23.26 5.37
N LYS A 93 13.59 -21.97 5.10
CA LYS A 93 14.13 -21.30 3.90
C LYS A 93 14.69 -19.94 4.29
N MET A 94 15.99 -19.94 4.61
CA MET A 94 16.72 -18.73 4.99
C MET A 94 17.21 -17.98 3.75
N SER A 95 16.79 -16.73 3.63
CA SER A 95 17.39 -15.72 2.76
C SER A 95 16.90 -14.37 3.27
N ILE A 96 17.78 -13.37 3.37
CA ILE A 96 17.37 -12.03 3.76
C ILE A 96 16.44 -11.50 2.67
N CYS A 97 15.23 -11.07 3.05
CA CYS A 97 14.23 -10.60 2.09
C CYS A 97 13.95 -11.62 0.98
N GLY A 98 14.03 -12.91 1.32
CA GLY A 98 13.88 -14.04 0.41
C GLY A 98 13.46 -15.29 1.18
N GLY A 99 13.25 -16.40 0.48
CA GLY A 99 12.81 -17.62 1.15
C GLY A 99 11.48 -17.41 1.88
N PHE A 100 11.47 -17.55 3.21
CA PHE A 100 10.29 -17.29 4.05
C PHE A 100 10.28 -15.92 4.77
N ASP A 101 11.38 -15.18 4.67
CA ASP A 101 11.55 -13.82 5.18
C ASP A 101 11.16 -12.83 4.08
N VAL A 102 9.89 -12.86 3.68
CA VAL A 102 9.34 -12.02 2.61
C VAL A 102 7.97 -11.50 2.99
N SER A 103 7.61 -10.34 2.45
CA SER A 103 6.28 -9.77 2.45
C SER A 103 5.40 -10.39 1.35
N GLY A 104 4.11 -10.11 1.42
CA GLY A 104 3.12 -10.36 0.40
C GLY A 104 3.47 -9.76 -0.96
N THR A 105 2.63 -10.09 -1.94
CA THR A 105 2.80 -9.76 -3.36
C THR A 105 1.80 -8.73 -3.86
N ILE A 106 0.81 -8.36 -3.04
CA ILE A 106 -0.23 -7.38 -3.39
C ILE A 106 0.39 -6.01 -3.72
N ASN A 107 1.40 -5.58 -2.95
CA ASN A 107 2.08 -4.29 -3.13
C ASN A 107 3.22 -4.32 -4.17
N GLY A 108 3.14 -5.21 -5.16
CA GLY A 108 3.89 -5.11 -6.42
C GLY A 108 5.12 -6.02 -6.53
N GLN A 109 6.02 -6.05 -5.53
CA GLN A 109 7.30 -6.74 -5.71
C GLN A 109 7.32 -8.16 -5.11
N LYS A 110 7.68 -9.14 -5.94
CA LYS A 110 7.96 -10.50 -5.48
C LYS A 110 9.26 -10.51 -4.67
N GLY A 111 9.16 -10.82 -3.38
CA GLY A 111 10.32 -10.90 -2.49
C GLY A 111 10.71 -9.56 -1.86
N ALA A 112 9.76 -8.66 -1.64
CA ALA A 112 10.00 -7.54 -0.73
C ALA A 112 10.27 -8.06 0.70
N CYS A 113 11.08 -7.34 1.47
CA CYS A 113 11.28 -7.66 2.89
C CYS A 113 9.97 -7.52 3.66
N PRO A 114 9.82 -8.23 4.79
CA PRO A 114 8.76 -7.96 5.76
C PRO A 114 8.73 -6.48 6.17
N HIS A 115 7.55 -5.97 6.51
CA HIS A 115 7.35 -4.55 6.79
C HIS A 115 6.45 -4.28 7.99
N ASP A 116 6.45 -3.03 8.44
CA ASP A 116 5.55 -2.57 9.50
C ASP A 116 4.07 -2.70 9.11
N LYS A 117 3.20 -2.69 10.11
CA LYS A 117 1.75 -2.85 9.93
C LYS A 117 1.17 -1.81 8.96
N GLY A 118 0.17 -2.25 8.20
CA GLY A 118 -0.47 -1.48 7.15
C GLY A 118 -0.09 -1.98 5.76
N THR A 119 -0.37 -1.17 4.76
CA THR A 119 -0.19 -1.51 3.34
C THR A 119 0.24 -0.30 2.54
N CYS A 120 0.83 -0.50 1.36
CA CYS A 120 1.18 0.62 0.50
C CYS A 120 -0.06 1.21 -0.18
N TYR A 121 0.02 2.48 -0.57
CA TYR A 121 -1.03 3.08 -1.40
C TYR A 121 -1.06 2.43 -2.80
N LEU A 122 -2.19 2.55 -3.51
CA LEU A 122 -2.36 1.94 -4.84
C LEU A 122 -1.34 2.45 -5.88
N ASN A 123 -0.83 3.67 -5.71
CA ASN A 123 0.22 4.28 -6.53
C ASN A 123 1.65 4.02 -6.02
N GLU A 124 1.80 3.11 -5.07
CA GLU A 124 3.09 2.74 -4.49
C GLU A 124 3.47 1.28 -4.82
N GLU A 125 4.73 0.97 -4.62
CA GLU A 125 5.31 -0.36 -4.63
C GLU A 125 6.09 -0.59 -3.34
N LEU A 126 6.01 -1.79 -2.80
CA LEU A 126 6.79 -2.19 -1.64
C LEU A 126 8.17 -2.68 -2.08
N PHE A 127 9.22 -2.05 -1.58
CA PHE A 127 10.61 -2.45 -1.80
C PHE A 127 11.40 -2.38 -0.50
N LEU A 128 12.13 -3.45 -0.18
CA LEU A 128 12.90 -3.58 1.05
C LEU A 128 12.15 -3.18 2.34
N GLY A 129 10.86 -3.52 2.42
CA GLY A 129 10.02 -3.23 3.59
C GLY A 129 9.52 -1.78 3.68
N MET A 130 9.66 -0.99 2.60
CA MET A 130 9.20 0.40 2.54
C MET A 130 8.34 0.64 1.29
N CYS A 131 7.35 1.53 1.41
CA CYS A 131 6.52 1.93 0.29
C CYS A 131 7.16 3.09 -0.47
N TYR A 132 7.32 2.91 -1.78
CA TYR A 132 7.85 3.89 -2.71
C TYR A 132 6.82 4.20 -3.78
N LYS A 133 6.84 5.41 -4.34
CA LYS A 133 6.14 5.65 -5.60
C LYS A 133 6.67 4.69 -6.67
N LYS A 134 5.77 4.14 -7.49
CA LYS A 134 6.13 3.15 -8.52
C LYS A 134 7.18 3.71 -9.50
N CYS A 135 8.17 2.88 -9.84
CA CYS A 135 9.17 3.21 -10.86
C CYS A 135 8.55 3.54 -12.23
N SER A 136 7.44 2.89 -12.61
CA SER A 136 6.67 3.24 -13.81
C SER A 136 6.19 4.69 -13.81
N ASP A 137 5.77 5.20 -12.66
CA ASP A 137 5.20 6.55 -12.55
C ASP A 137 6.31 7.60 -12.47
N LEU A 138 7.42 7.28 -11.82
CA LEU A 138 8.60 8.14 -11.69
C LEU A 138 9.38 8.31 -13.00
N THR A 139 9.22 7.36 -13.93
CA THR A 139 9.99 7.32 -15.18
C THR A 139 9.14 7.30 -16.44
N GLU A 140 7.85 7.62 -16.33
CA GLU A 140 6.91 7.64 -17.46
C GLU A 140 6.89 6.30 -18.23
N GLY A 141 7.02 5.20 -17.50
CA GLY A 141 7.01 3.83 -18.01
C GLY A 141 8.33 3.32 -18.60
N ALA A 142 9.38 4.14 -18.64
CA ALA A 142 10.66 3.75 -19.24
C ALA A 142 11.47 2.76 -18.38
N TYR A 143 11.37 2.86 -17.05
CA TYR A 143 12.06 2.00 -16.10
C TYR A 143 11.07 1.50 -15.05
N ASN A 144 10.63 0.26 -15.15
CA ASN A 144 9.48 -0.23 -14.38
C ASN A 144 9.85 -1.05 -13.13
N MET A 145 11.12 -1.45 -12.99
CA MET A 145 11.55 -2.28 -11.87
C MET A 145 12.44 -1.51 -10.90
N ARG A 146 12.07 -1.48 -9.62
CA ARG A 146 12.90 -0.90 -8.57
C ARG A 146 14.05 -1.81 -8.18
N ILE A 147 15.27 -1.24 -8.15
CA ILE A 147 16.49 -1.94 -7.72
C ILE A 147 17.17 -1.27 -6.51
N SER A 148 16.81 -0.02 -6.20
CA SER A 148 17.21 0.67 -4.97
C SER A 148 16.18 1.74 -4.60
N SER A 149 16.39 2.44 -3.49
CA SER A 149 15.52 3.56 -3.08
C SER A 149 15.47 4.70 -4.10
N PHE A 150 16.53 4.89 -4.89
CA PHE A 150 16.65 5.99 -5.85
C PHE A 150 16.90 5.54 -7.30
N SER A 151 16.87 4.24 -7.59
CA SER A 151 17.17 3.71 -8.92
C SER A 151 16.12 2.72 -9.43
N CYS A 152 15.72 2.94 -10.68
CA CYS A 152 14.81 2.12 -11.44
C CYS A 152 15.53 1.50 -12.64
N CYS A 153 15.08 0.34 -13.07
CA CYS A 153 15.64 -0.45 -14.14
C CYS A 153 14.58 -0.76 -15.22
N SER A 154 15.00 -0.76 -16.49
CA SER A 154 14.13 -1.05 -17.63
C SER A 154 14.04 -2.53 -17.98
N ALA A 155 14.94 -3.35 -17.44
CA ALA A 155 14.93 -4.79 -17.66
C ALA A 155 13.84 -5.50 -16.85
N THR A 156 13.50 -6.71 -17.27
CA THR A 156 12.51 -7.56 -16.59
C THR A 156 13.12 -8.42 -15.49
N ASN A 157 14.44 -8.61 -15.51
CA ASN A 157 15.18 -9.46 -14.58
C ASN A 157 16.23 -8.65 -13.82
N ILE A 158 16.35 -8.88 -12.50
CA ILE A 158 17.31 -8.18 -11.64
C ILE A 158 18.76 -8.35 -12.12
N LEU A 159 19.09 -9.50 -12.72
CA LEU A 159 20.44 -9.81 -13.23
C LEU A 159 20.84 -8.93 -14.41
N GLU A 160 19.86 -8.47 -15.21
CA GLU A 160 20.08 -7.60 -16.36
C GLU A 160 20.24 -6.12 -15.94
N CYS A 161 19.85 -5.78 -14.71
CA CYS A 161 20.02 -4.44 -14.14
C CYS A 161 21.42 -4.20 -13.59
N ASN A 162 22.39 -5.02 -14.00
CA ASN A 162 23.77 -4.85 -13.63
C ASN A 162 24.36 -3.61 -14.35
N PRO A 163 24.80 -2.58 -13.62
CA PRO A 163 25.35 -1.36 -14.22
C PRO A 163 26.65 -1.59 -15.02
N PHE A 164 27.27 -2.76 -14.88
CA PHE A 164 28.48 -3.15 -15.62
C PHE A 164 28.20 -3.81 -16.98
N VAL A 165 26.94 -4.07 -17.32
CA VAL A 165 26.56 -4.59 -18.65
C VAL A 165 26.41 -3.41 -19.62
N PHE A 166 27.45 -3.18 -20.42
CA PHE A 166 27.49 -2.12 -21.43
C PHE A 166 26.64 -2.47 -22.66
N SER A 167 25.33 -2.28 -22.55
CA SER A 167 24.46 -2.06 -23.71
C SER A 167 24.35 -0.54 -23.89
N GLY A 168 24.58 0.01 -25.08
CA GLY A 168 24.66 1.46 -25.35
C GLY A 168 23.43 2.32 -25.01
N THR A 169 22.46 1.79 -24.28
CA THR A 169 21.31 2.47 -23.66
C THR A 169 21.38 2.30 -22.14
N PRO A 170 21.18 3.37 -21.34
CA PRO A 170 21.18 3.23 -19.88
C PRO A 170 20.03 2.31 -19.44
N ILE A 171 20.35 1.12 -18.94
CA ILE A 171 19.39 0.14 -18.41
C ILE A 171 18.89 0.53 -17.00
N VAL A 172 19.65 1.39 -16.31
CA VAL A 172 19.34 1.91 -14.97
C VAL A 172 19.26 3.43 -15.03
N LYS A 173 18.23 3.99 -14.39
CA LYS A 173 18.08 5.43 -14.14
C LYS A 173 18.07 5.68 -12.63
N SER A 174 18.92 6.59 -12.17
CA SER A 174 19.11 6.90 -10.76
C SER A 174 18.90 8.40 -10.51
N GLU A 175 17.97 8.74 -9.62
CA GLU A 175 17.63 10.13 -9.28
C GLU A 175 17.25 10.20 -7.79
N MET A 176 17.76 11.19 -7.05
CA MET A 176 17.40 11.34 -5.62
C MET A 176 15.91 11.59 -5.40
N SER A 177 15.22 12.16 -6.38
CA SER A 177 13.78 12.38 -6.36
C SER A 177 12.97 11.08 -6.43
N PHE A 178 13.58 9.92 -6.70
CA PHE A 178 12.89 8.63 -6.71
C PHE A 178 12.72 8.01 -5.32
N ASN A 179 13.42 8.55 -4.31
CA ASN A 179 13.30 8.14 -2.92
C ASN A 179 12.11 8.84 -2.24
N VAL A 180 10.91 8.62 -2.77
CA VAL A 180 9.67 9.27 -2.33
C VAL A 180 8.53 8.27 -2.22
N GLY A 181 7.62 8.51 -1.27
CA GLY A 181 6.33 7.83 -1.21
C GLY A 181 5.33 8.39 -2.23
N GLY A 182 4.22 7.68 -2.41
CA GLY A 182 3.06 8.07 -3.20
C GLY A 182 1.99 8.82 -2.38
N LYS A 183 2.10 8.85 -1.05
CA LYS A 183 1.20 9.64 -0.18
C LYS A 183 1.38 11.15 -0.45
N PRO A 184 0.28 11.91 -0.71
CA PRO A 184 0.37 13.36 -0.85
C PRO A 184 0.89 14.00 0.44
N ASP A 185 1.80 14.95 0.28
CA ASP A 185 2.54 15.64 1.36
C ASP A 185 3.46 14.76 2.21
N SER A 186 3.73 13.52 1.79
CA SER A 186 4.76 12.70 2.44
C SER A 186 6.17 13.11 1.99
N GLY A 187 7.11 13.04 2.93
CA GLY A 187 8.54 13.22 2.67
C GLY A 187 9.15 12.01 1.94
N PRO A 188 10.45 11.73 2.13
CA PRO A 188 11.06 10.56 1.54
C PRO A 188 10.36 9.26 1.97
N ALA A 189 10.48 8.21 1.15
CA ALA A 189 9.92 6.90 1.46
C ALA A 189 10.39 6.40 2.84
N GLY A 190 9.48 5.80 3.61
CA GLY A 190 9.77 5.38 4.97
C GLY A 190 8.62 4.62 5.63
N PRO A 191 8.80 4.18 6.89
CA PRO A 191 7.82 3.36 7.62
C PRO A 191 6.50 4.09 7.92
N ASP A 192 6.48 5.43 7.84
CA ASP A 192 5.26 6.24 7.95
C ASP A 192 4.45 6.31 6.64
N GLY A 193 4.99 5.74 5.55
CA GLY A 193 4.34 5.66 4.24
C GLY A 193 3.21 4.63 4.17
N PHE A 194 3.13 3.70 5.12
CA PHE A 194 2.08 2.68 5.14
C PHE A 194 0.72 3.29 5.50
N TYR A 195 -0.29 2.96 4.69
CA TYR A 195 -1.69 3.14 5.02
C TYR A 195 -2.09 2.16 6.12
N LYS A 196 -2.53 2.66 7.28
CA LYS A 196 -2.92 1.83 8.41
C LYS A 196 -4.44 1.67 8.43
N VAL A 197 -4.92 0.44 8.58
CA VAL A 197 -6.36 0.13 8.72
C VAL A 197 -7.00 0.93 9.89
N SER A 198 -6.22 1.21 10.94
CA SER A 198 -6.64 2.05 12.07
C SER A 198 -6.93 3.52 11.72
N ASP A 199 -6.46 4.00 10.57
CA ASP A 199 -6.72 5.38 10.10
C ASP A 199 -8.14 5.52 9.52
N VAL A 200 -8.86 4.40 9.38
CA VAL A 200 -10.31 4.37 9.11
C VAL A 200 -11.03 4.53 10.45
N GLY A 201 -11.25 5.77 10.87
CA GLY A 201 -12.33 6.06 11.81
C GLY A 201 -13.66 5.52 11.27
N PRO A 202 -14.69 5.30 12.12
CA PRO A 202 -15.97 4.69 11.74
C PRO A 202 -16.75 5.57 10.75
N LEU A 203 -16.36 5.55 9.49
CA LEU A 203 -16.93 6.29 8.39
C LEU A 203 -17.19 5.28 7.28
N LEU A 204 -18.17 4.39 7.49
CA LEU A 204 -18.86 3.65 6.42
C LEU A 204 -20.12 2.86 6.85
N ILE A 205 -20.68 3.06 8.07
CA ILE A 205 -21.96 2.43 8.45
C ILE A 205 -23.18 3.36 8.25
N ALA A 206 -22.99 4.65 7.96
CA ALA A 206 -24.13 5.58 7.83
C ALA A 206 -24.76 5.64 6.43
N ALA A 207 -24.19 5.00 5.40
CA ALA A 207 -24.65 5.19 4.02
C ALA A 207 -25.65 4.14 3.52
N ASN A 208 -25.98 3.09 4.29
CA ASN A 208 -26.80 1.99 3.75
C ASN A 208 -27.88 1.42 4.68
N LEU A 209 -28.32 2.18 5.70
CA LEU A 209 -29.37 1.73 6.63
C LEU A 209 -30.60 2.67 6.73
N GLN A 210 -30.67 3.75 5.94
CA GLN A 210 -31.85 4.65 5.97
C GLN A 210 -32.90 4.40 4.86
N ASP A 211 -32.62 3.56 3.86
CA ASP A 211 -33.53 3.36 2.71
C ASP A 211 -34.42 2.10 2.77
N GLN A 212 -34.51 1.43 3.92
CA GLN A 212 -35.40 0.26 4.09
C GLN A 212 -36.53 0.45 5.12
N HIS A 213 -36.84 1.69 5.53
CA HIS A 213 -37.88 1.94 6.54
C HIS A 213 -38.94 2.99 6.19
N LYS A 214 -39.21 3.24 4.90
CA LYS A 214 -40.36 4.05 4.46
C LYS A 214 -41.06 3.51 3.21
N VAL A 215 -41.46 2.24 3.23
CA VAL A 215 -42.59 1.76 2.41
C VAL A 215 -43.41 0.78 3.26
N GLY A 216 -44.50 1.28 3.84
CA GLY A 216 -45.52 0.41 4.44
C GLY A 216 -46.29 1.01 5.62
N ARG A 217 -47.53 1.43 5.32
CA ARG A 217 -48.71 1.45 6.22
C ARG A 217 -48.98 2.75 7.00
N LEU A 218 -49.79 3.63 6.40
CA LEU A 218 -51.20 3.88 6.73
C LEU A 218 -51.89 4.56 5.53
#